data_AF-A0A2T2R1Z1-F1
#
_entry.id   AF-A0A2T2R1Z1-F1
#
_cell.length_a   1.000
_cell.length_b   1.000
_cell.length_c   1.000
_cell.angle_alpha   90.00
_cell.angle_beta   90.00
_cell.angle_gamma   90.00
#
_symmetry.space_group_name_H-M   'P 1'
#
loop_
_entity.id
_entity.type
_entity.pdbx_description
1 polymer ?
#
loop_
_entity_poly.entity_id
_entity_poly.type
_entity_poly.pdbx_seq_one_letter_code
_entity_poly.pdbx_strand_id
1 'polypeptide(L)'
;MKSFDSAEKIEVTLEFLIFGIVIGVIEDIVAVKVTTGASITWETVGIIVLIAIPFAVLGEIFADNIDFAKYIRRFQSGRTNGLEK
;
A
#
# COMPACT_ATOMS: atom_id res chain seq x y z
N MET A 1 -29.89 2.41 11.68
CA MET A 1 -29.27 1.07 11.54
C MET A 1 -28.88 0.94 10.07
N LYS A 2 -27.66 1.31 9.69
CA LYS A 2 -27.23 1.26 8.28
C LYS A 2 -26.95 -0.21 7.92
N SER A 3 -27.69 -0.71 6.93
CA SER A 3 -27.38 -1.98 6.28
C SER A 3 -25.97 -1.86 5.71
N PHE A 4 -25.02 -2.61 6.25
CA PHE A 4 -23.65 -2.65 5.73
C PHE A 4 -23.68 -3.44 4.43
N ASP A 5 -23.61 -2.73 3.31
CA ASP A 5 -23.53 -3.35 1.99
C ASP A 5 -22.09 -3.85 1.80
N SER A 6 -21.91 -5.17 1.88
CA SER A 6 -20.60 -5.84 1.71
C SER A 6 -19.91 -5.49 0.38
N ALA A 7 -20.67 -4.99 -0.60
CA ALA A 7 -20.16 -4.54 -1.90
C ALA A 7 -19.22 -3.33 -1.79
N GLU A 8 -19.56 -2.33 -0.96
CA GLU A 8 -18.75 -1.11 -0.80
C GLU A 8 -17.38 -1.43 -0.19
N LYS A 9 -17.33 -2.37 0.76
CA LYS A 9 -16.07 -2.83 1.34
C LYS A 9 -15.20 -3.56 0.32
N ILE A 10 -15.80 -4.44 -0.48
CA ILE A 10 -15.09 -5.19 -1.52
C ILE A 10 -14.49 -4.26 -2.58
N GLU A 11 -15.21 -3.21 -2.97
CA GLU A 11 -14.73 -2.23 -3.94
C GLU A 11 -13.47 -1.50 -3.44
N VAL A 12 -13.51 -1.01 -2.19
CA VAL A 12 -12.37 -0.35 -1.55
C VAL A 12 -11.19 -1.31 -1.39
N THR A 13 -11.45 -2.55 -0.97
CA THR A 13 -10.44 -3.59 -0.84
C THR A 13 -9.74 -3.90 -2.18
N LEU A 14 -10.51 -4.08 -3.25
CA LEU A 14 -9.98 -4.28 -4.60
C LEU A 14 -9.16 -3.08 -5.09
N GLU A 15 -9.62 -1.85 -4.81
CA GLU A 15 -8.88 -0.64 -5.16
C GLU A 15 -7.51 -0.59 -4.47
N PHE A 16 -7.46 -0.88 -3.16
CA PHE A 16 -6.21 -0.95 -2.41
C PHE A 16 -5.29 -2.08 -2.87
N LEU A 17 -5.85 -3.25 -3.23
CA LEU A 17 -5.07 -4.37 -3.74
C LEU A 17 -4.43 -4.02 -5.08
N ILE A 18 -5.20 -3.47 -6.03
CA ILE A 18 -4.69 -3.06 -7.33
C ILE A 18 -3.65 -1.96 -7.17
N PHE A 19 -3.92 -0.96 -6.32
CA PHE A 19 -2.98 0.11 -6.04
C PHE A 19 -1.69 -0.41 -5.42
N GLY A 20 -1.78 -1.33 -4.46
CA GLY A 20 -0.64 -1.99 -3.83
C GLY A 20 0.22 -2.75 -4.83
N ILE A 21 -0.39 -3.48 -5.76
CA ILE A 21 0.34 -4.15 -6.84
C ILE A 21 1.03 -3.13 -7.75
N VAL A 22 0.32 -2.09 -8.21
CA VAL A 22 0.89 -1.10 -9.14
C VAL A 22 2.05 -0.36 -8.49
N ILE A 23 1.88 0.13 -7.27
CA ILE A 23 2.95 0.83 -6.55
C ILE A 23 4.11 -0.11 -6.23
N GLY A 24 3.84 -1.32 -5.74
CA GLY A 24 4.88 -2.30 -5.43
C GLY A 24 5.72 -2.67 -6.65
N VAL A 25 5.10 -2.88 -7.80
CA VAL A 25 5.81 -3.17 -9.05
C VAL A 25 6.67 -1.99 -9.50
N ILE A 26 6.15 -0.76 -9.42
CA ILE A 26 6.91 0.44 -9.80
C ILE A 26 8.11 0.61 -8.87
N GLU A 27 7.91 0.50 -7.56
CA GLU A 27 8.95 0.60 -6.55
C GLU A 27 10.06 -0.43 -6.80
N ASP A 28 9.69 -1.69 -6.98
CA ASP A 28 10.65 -2.78 -7.19
C ASP A 28 11.45 -2.60 -8.49
N ILE A 29 10.81 -2.15 -9.58
CA ILE A 29 11.52 -1.84 -10.83
C ILE A 29 12.53 -0.71 -10.62
N VAL A 30 12.15 0.34 -9.91
CA VAL A 30 13.05 1.45 -9.57
C VAL A 30 14.20 0.96 -8.69
N ALA A 31 13.89 0.17 -7.66
CA ALA A 31 14.88 -0.39 -6.76
C ALA A 31 15.90 -1.25 -7.52
N VAL A 32 15.45 -2.20 -8.35
CA VAL A 32 16.34 -3.03 -9.17
C VAL A 32 17.21 -2.16 -10.08
N LYS A 33 16.62 -1.20 -10.81
CA LYS A 33 17.36 -0.34 -11.73
C LYS A 33 18.43 0.50 -11.03
N VAL A 34 18.10 1.08 -9.88
CA VAL A 34 18.99 1.96 -9.13
C VAL A 34 20.08 1.17 -8.40
N THR A 35 19.76 0.01 -7.84
CA THR A 35 20.69 -0.78 -7.01
C THR A 35 21.62 -1.66 -7.82
N THR A 36 21.15 -2.24 -8.92
CA THR A 36 21.93 -3.19 -9.71
C THR A 36 22.60 -2.54 -10.93
N GLY A 37 22.06 -1.42 -11.41
CA GLY A 37 22.46 -0.82 -12.69
C GLY A 37 22.18 -1.70 -13.91
N ALA A 38 21.49 -2.84 -13.74
CA ALA A 38 21.19 -3.78 -14.81
C ALA A 38 19.98 -3.32 -15.64
N SER A 39 19.94 -3.77 -16.89
CA SER A 39 18.78 -3.55 -17.76
C SER A 39 17.57 -4.33 -17.25
N ILE A 40 16.43 -3.66 -17.16
CA ILE A 40 15.15 -4.31 -16.83
C ILE A 40 14.73 -5.19 -18.01
N THR A 41 14.67 -6.51 -17.80
CA THR A 41 14.17 -7.46 -18.78
C THR A 41 12.72 -7.84 -18.49
N TRP A 42 12.03 -8.42 -19.48
CA TRP A 42 10.66 -8.93 -19.28
C TRP A 42 10.59 -10.04 -18.21
N GLU A 43 11.67 -10.80 -18.03
CA GLU A 43 11.79 -11.79 -16.95
C GLU A 43 11.84 -11.10 -15.58
N THR A 44 12.62 -10.03 -15.43
CA THR A 44 12.67 -9.23 -14.20
C THR A 44 11.29 -8.66 -13.86
N VAL A 45 10.59 -8.08 -14.83
CA VAL A 45 9.23 -7.55 -14.63
C VAL A 45 8.26 -8.66 -14.22
N GLY A 46 8.32 -9.82 -14.88
CA GLY A 46 7.48 -10.97 -14.55
C GLY A 46 7.68 -11.46 -13.11
N ILE A 47 8.93 -11.55 -12.66
CA ILE A 47 9.27 -11.93 -11.28
C ILE A 47 8.75 -10.90 -10.29
N ILE A 48 8.98 -9.60 -10.55
CA ILE A 48 8.51 -8.51 -9.68
C ILE A 48 6.99 -8.56 -9.54
N VAL A 49 6.24 -8.69 -10.64
CA VAL A 49 4.77 -8.78 -10.60
C VAL A 49 4.31 -10.01 -9.83
N LEU A 50 4.95 -11.16 -10.04
CA LEU A 50 4.60 -12.40 -9.35
C LEU A 50 4.77 -12.27 -7.83
N ILE A 51 5.81 -11.56 -7.38
CA ILE A 51 6.08 -11.30 -5.97
C ILE A 51 5.15 -10.20 -5.43
N ALA A 52 4.88 -9.14 -6.20
CA ALA A 52 4.04 -8.03 -5.75
C ALA A 52 2.61 -8.48 -5.37
N ILE A 53 2.07 -9.51 -6.02
CA ILE A 53 0.71 -10.04 -5.74
C ILE A 53 0.56 -10.53 -4.29
N PRO A 54 1.34 -11.52 -3.79
CA PRO A 54 1.22 -11.97 -2.40
C PRO A 54 1.55 -10.85 -1.40
N PHE A 55 2.47 -9.94 -1.71
CA PHE A 55 2.75 -8.79 -0.84
C PHE A 55 1.61 -7.79 -0.78
N ALA A 56 0.90 -7.54 -1.89
CA ALA A 56 -0.26 -6.67 -1.90
C ALA A 56 -1.43 -7.28 -1.11
N VAL A 57 -1.66 -8.58 -1.20
CA VAL A 57 -2.66 -9.29 -0.38
C VAL A 57 -2.29 -9.22 1.11
N LEU A 58 -1.03 -9.44 1.46
CA LEU A 58 -0.58 -9.27 2.85
C LEU A 58 -0.74 -7.83 3.30
N GLY A 59 -0.37 -6.85 2.48
CA GLY A 59 -0.50 -5.42 2.77
C GLY A 59 -1.95 -5.01 3.03
N GLU A 60 -2.89 -5.53 2.25
CA GLU A 60 -4.33 -5.34 2.43
C GLU A 60 -4.80 -5.94 3.77
N ILE A 61 -4.45 -7.20 4.06
CA ILE A 61 -4.81 -7.83 5.34
C ILE A 61 -4.22 -7.04 6.52
N PHE A 62 -2.98 -6.58 6.43
CA PHE A 62 -2.36 -5.76 7.46
C PHE A 62 -3.01 -4.38 7.57
N ALA A 63 -3.34 -3.73 6.45
CA ALA A 63 -4.00 -2.44 6.42
C ALA A 63 -5.41 -2.48 7.02
N ASP A 64 -6.17 -3.55 6.76
CA ASP A 64 -7.50 -3.76 7.35
C ASP A 64 -7.44 -3.94 8.88
N ASN A 65 -6.35 -4.53 9.38
CA ASN A 65 -6.15 -4.71 10.82
C ASN A 65 -5.59 -3.47 11.53
N ILE A 66 -4.97 -2.55 10.78
CA ILE A 66 -4.36 -1.33 11.32
C ILE A 66 -5.30 -0.15 11.05
N ASP A 67 -5.86 0.40 12.12
CA ASP A 67 -6.70 1.60 12.08
C ASP A 67 -5.83 2.85 11.82
N PHE A 68 -5.28 2.96 10.60
CA PHE A 68 -4.33 4.00 10.18
C PHE A 68 -4.85 5.41 10.45
N ALA A 69 -6.17 5.61 10.33
CA ALA A 69 -6.85 6.86 10.64
C ALA A 69 -6.62 7.30 12.10
N LYS A 70 -6.60 6.37 13.05
CA LYS A 70 -6.34 6.65 14.47
C LYS A 70 -4.87 7.00 14.73
N TYR A 71 -3.95 6.37 14.01
CA TYR A 71 -2.52 6.64 14.12
C TYR A 71 -2.15 8.01 13.53
N ILE A 72 -2.66 8.33 12.33
CA ILE A 72 -2.45 9.61 11.67
C ILE A 72 -3.05 10.76 12.49
N ARG A 73 -4.26 10.59 13.06
CA ARG A 73 -4.86 11.59 13.96
C ARG A 73 -3.99 11.90 15.17
N ARG A 74 -3.40 10.86 15.80
CA ARG A 74 -2.47 11.03 16.94
C ARG A 74 -1.19 11.75 16.53
N PHE A 75 -0.66 11.46 15.34
CA PHE A 75 0.54 12.13 14.85
C PHE A 75 0.30 13.61 14.53
N GLN A 76 -0.87 13.95 13.96
CA GLN A 76 -1.22 15.33 13.64
C GLN A 76 -1.55 16.17 14.89
N SER A 77 -2.17 15.59 15.91
CA SER A 77 -2.48 16.29 17.18
C SER A 77 -1.26 16.55 18.06
N GLY A 78 -0.13 15.86 17.84
CA GLY A 78 1.16 16.22 18.43
C GLY A 78 1.75 17.53 17.90
N ARG A 79 1.30 18.01 16.72
CA ARG A 79 1.85 19.20 16.05
C ARG A 79 1.15 20.51 16.42
N THR A 80 -0.07 20.45 16.97
CA THR A 80 -0.82 21.65 17.43
C THR A 80 -0.50 22.08 18.86
N ASN A 81 0.03 21.20 19.73
CA ASN A 81 0.38 21.55 21.12
C ASN A 81 1.71 22.32 21.28
N GLY A 82 2.42 22.60 20.18
CA GLY A 82 3.70 23.31 20.17
C GLY A 82 3.62 24.78 19.74
N LEU A 83 2.43 25.30 19.43
CA LEU A 83 2.21 26.70 19.02
C LEU A 83 1.54 27.55 20.10
N GLU A 84 1.38 27.01 21.31
CA GLU A 84 0.73 27.68 22.44
C GLU A 84 1.68 27.86 23.66
N LYS A 85 3.00 27.88 23.43
CA LYS A 85 3.99 28.23 24.44
C LYS A 85 4.97 29.28 23.93
#